data_AF-X0WCQ4-F1
#
_entry.id   AF-X0WCQ4-F1
#
_cell.length_a   1.000
_cell.length_b   1.000
_cell.length_c   1.000
_cell.angle_alpha   90.00
_cell.angle_beta   90.00
_cell.angle_gamma   90.00
#
_symmetry.space_group_name_H-M   'P 1'
#
loop_
_entity.id
_entity.type
_entity.pdbx_description
1 polymer ?
#
loop_
_entity_poly.entity_id
_entity_poly.type
_entity_poly.pdbx_seq_one_letter_code
_entity_poly.pdbx_strand_id
1 'polypeptide(L)'
;TEIDQGANYIRYKVEIATNASFTQGVQVFDQTASQTGFSGQDAQGGTAYQPGSTAIYTFQEGQLGIGTIYFWRVYARDPAGFDQWSEPSETRSFTTIGVYNPNIWGNEIGDGIWSTHGNWSKGTAPVAGDDVMFIPDSSPSTKHNTSCAADSVNNNLGSFILDTGYTSTITFAKNAVAGEMSLTVSSDITVNSGTLVFEGDTDTDSVPATPENDGTGYTINAQNIIIGNEANMNADGKGFPQG
;
A
#
# COMPACT_ATOMS: atom_id res chain seq x y z
N THR A 1 5.98 -43.20 -41.11
CA THR A 1 4.93 -42.50 -40.34
C THR A 1 4.75 -43.28 -39.08
N GLU A 2 5.48 -42.93 -38.02
CA GLU A 2 5.20 -43.48 -36.70
C GLU A 2 4.21 -42.53 -36.04
N ILE A 3 3.05 -43.06 -35.68
CA ILE A 3 2.06 -42.35 -34.88
C ILE A 3 2.53 -42.57 -33.43
N ASP A 4 3.09 -41.52 -32.84
CA ASP A 4 3.31 -41.50 -31.40
C ASP A 4 1.93 -41.50 -30.70
N GLN A 5 1.65 -42.57 -29.97
CA GLN A 5 0.44 -42.74 -29.16
C GLN A 5 0.65 -42.30 -27.70
N GLY A 6 1.79 -41.69 -27.38
CA GLY A 6 2.04 -41.07 -26.08
C GLY A 6 1.12 -39.87 -25.86
N ALA A 7 0.51 -39.79 -24.68
CA ALA A 7 -0.11 -38.56 -24.25
C ALA A 7 0.98 -37.49 -24.09
N ASN A 8 1.12 -36.60 -25.08
CA ASN A 8 2.10 -35.52 -25.09
C ASN A 8 1.72 -34.46 -24.05
N TYR A 9 2.17 -34.64 -22.80
CA TYR A 9 1.98 -33.64 -21.76
C TYR A 9 3.28 -32.86 -21.53
N ILE A 10 3.14 -31.58 -21.16
CA ILE A 10 4.25 -30.67 -20.94
C ILE A 10 4.39 -30.37 -19.45
N ARG A 11 5.63 -30.21 -19.01
CA ARG A 11 5.97 -29.65 -17.70
C ARG A 11 6.81 -28.39 -17.87
N TYR A 12 6.81 -27.53 -16.86
CA TYR A 12 7.49 -26.24 -16.91
C TYR A 12 8.51 -26.06 -15.76
N LYS A 13 9.54 -25.26 -16.04
CA LYS A 13 10.46 -24.74 -15.04
C LYS A 13 10.55 -23.23 -15.20
N VAL A 14 10.47 -22.49 -14.10
CA VAL A 14 10.60 -21.03 -14.06
C VAL A 14 11.91 -20.67 -13.39
N GLU A 15 12.66 -19.76 -13.97
CA GLU A 15 13.82 -19.14 -13.32
C GLU A 15 13.55 -17.64 -13.15
N ILE A 16 13.93 -17.11 -11.98
CA ILE A 16 13.90 -15.68 -11.67
C ILE A 16 15.24 -15.26 -11.08
N ALA A 17 15.72 -14.07 -11.38
CA ALA A 17 17.01 -13.56 -10.93
C ALA A 17 16.95 -12.04 -10.69
N THR A 18 17.91 -11.51 -9.94
CA THR A 18 18.07 -10.05 -9.74
C THR A 18 18.91 -9.39 -10.82
N ASN A 19 19.37 -10.16 -11.83
CA ASN A 19 20.04 -9.64 -13.01
C ASN A 19 19.66 -10.41 -14.29
N ALA A 20 19.68 -9.73 -15.43
CA ALA A 20 19.25 -10.27 -16.73
C ALA A 20 20.11 -11.46 -17.22
N SER A 21 21.33 -11.61 -16.72
CA SER A 21 22.23 -12.71 -17.07
C SER A 21 22.00 -13.98 -16.25
N PHE A 22 21.08 -13.97 -15.27
CA PHE A 22 20.81 -15.08 -14.36
C PHE A 22 22.07 -15.59 -13.66
N THR A 23 22.88 -14.67 -13.12
CA THR A 23 24.09 -15.00 -12.34
C THR A 23 24.02 -14.56 -10.88
N GLN A 24 23.00 -13.77 -10.51
CA GLN A 24 22.78 -13.28 -9.15
C GLN A 24 21.34 -13.49 -8.73
N GLY A 25 21.13 -13.85 -7.46
CA GLY A 25 19.80 -13.99 -6.88
C GLY A 25 18.91 -15.01 -7.60
N VAL A 26 19.50 -16.01 -8.25
CA VAL A 26 18.77 -16.99 -9.08
C VAL A 26 17.95 -17.90 -8.18
N GLN A 27 16.63 -17.91 -8.40
CA GLN A 27 15.72 -18.90 -7.85
C GLN A 27 15.16 -19.75 -9.00
N VAL A 28 15.03 -21.06 -8.75
CA VAL A 28 14.57 -22.04 -9.74
C VAL A 28 13.36 -22.77 -9.19
N PHE A 29 12.27 -22.76 -9.97
CA PHE A 29 11.03 -23.45 -9.65
C PHE A 29 10.80 -24.53 -10.71
N ASP A 30 11.22 -25.75 -10.37
CA ASP A 30 11.13 -26.92 -11.26
C ASP A 30 9.89 -27.74 -10.90
N GLN A 31 8.92 -27.83 -11.81
CA GLN A 31 7.68 -28.59 -11.60
C GLN A 31 7.93 -30.08 -11.33
N THR A 32 9.03 -30.65 -11.81
CA THR A 32 9.40 -32.04 -11.53
C THR A 32 9.88 -32.25 -10.09
N ALA A 33 10.32 -31.19 -9.41
CA ALA A 33 10.72 -31.21 -8.02
C ALA A 33 9.57 -30.81 -7.06
N SER A 34 8.73 -29.85 -7.46
CA SER A 34 7.61 -29.38 -6.63
C SER A 34 6.47 -28.82 -7.48
N GLN A 35 5.22 -29.10 -7.08
CA GLN A 35 4.03 -28.48 -7.67
C GLN A 35 3.65 -27.14 -7.02
N THR A 36 4.31 -26.72 -5.93
CA THR A 36 3.99 -25.47 -5.23
C THR A 36 4.10 -24.27 -6.17
N GLY A 37 3.06 -23.44 -6.19
CA GLY A 37 2.97 -22.27 -7.06
C GLY A 37 2.47 -22.57 -8.47
N PHE A 38 2.59 -23.81 -8.95
CA PHE A 38 2.05 -24.21 -10.25
C PHE A 38 0.55 -24.51 -10.16
N SER A 39 -0.24 -23.95 -11.09
CA SER A 39 -1.67 -24.21 -11.23
C SER A 39 -2.05 -24.37 -12.71
N GLY A 40 -3.26 -24.90 -12.95
CA GLY A 40 -3.80 -25.15 -14.29
C GLY A 40 -3.45 -26.53 -14.89
N GLN A 41 -2.82 -27.42 -14.11
CA GLN A 41 -2.46 -28.77 -14.55
C GLN A 41 -3.72 -29.58 -14.86
N ASP A 42 -3.77 -30.18 -16.05
CA ASP A 42 -4.90 -30.97 -16.58
C ASP A 42 -4.44 -32.29 -17.25
N ALA A 43 -3.17 -32.67 -17.03
CA ALA A 43 -2.60 -33.92 -17.49
C ALA A 43 -1.87 -34.66 -16.37
N GLN A 44 -1.60 -35.95 -16.63
CA GLN A 44 -0.76 -36.80 -15.78
C GLN A 44 -1.13 -36.78 -14.28
N GLY A 45 -2.42 -36.91 -13.97
CA GLY A 45 -2.89 -36.88 -12.57
C GLY A 45 -2.68 -35.54 -11.86
N GLY A 46 -2.60 -34.43 -12.60
CA GLY A 46 -2.49 -33.08 -12.06
C GLY A 46 -1.06 -32.58 -11.90
N THR A 47 -0.07 -33.20 -12.56
CA THR A 47 1.35 -32.77 -12.47
C THR A 47 1.93 -32.27 -13.78
N ALA A 48 1.10 -32.15 -14.82
CA ALA A 48 1.50 -31.71 -16.15
C ALA A 48 0.32 -31.03 -16.88
N TYR A 49 0.59 -30.54 -18.08
CA TYR A 49 -0.36 -29.79 -18.90
C TYR A 49 -0.57 -30.47 -20.24
N GLN A 50 -1.81 -30.50 -20.74
CA GLN A 50 -2.12 -30.89 -22.11
C GLN A 50 -1.59 -29.84 -23.11
N PRO A 51 -1.35 -30.22 -24.38
CA PRO A 51 -0.98 -29.25 -25.41
C PRO A 51 -2.07 -28.19 -25.58
N GLY A 52 -1.67 -26.92 -25.54
CA GLY A 52 -2.58 -25.77 -25.66
C GLY A 52 -3.15 -25.27 -24.32
N SER A 53 -2.90 -25.95 -23.21
CA SER A 53 -3.27 -25.48 -21.88
C SER A 53 -2.35 -24.38 -21.37
N THR A 54 -2.90 -23.48 -20.55
CA THR A 54 -2.13 -22.39 -19.93
C THR A 54 -1.58 -22.84 -18.58
N ALA A 55 -0.26 -22.82 -18.44
CA ALA A 55 0.40 -22.99 -17.15
C ALA A 55 0.51 -21.66 -16.41
N ILE A 56 0.19 -21.65 -15.12
CA ILE A 56 0.32 -20.48 -14.25
C ILE A 56 1.28 -20.83 -13.12
N TYR A 57 2.28 -19.98 -12.90
CA TYR A 57 3.11 -20.01 -11.70
C TYR A 57 2.86 -18.77 -10.85
N THR A 58 2.50 -18.97 -9.60
CA THR A 58 2.25 -17.91 -8.62
C THR A 58 3.34 -17.91 -7.56
N PHE A 59 4.07 -16.79 -7.46
CA PHE A 59 5.00 -16.56 -6.36
C PHE A 59 4.26 -16.50 -5.04
N GLN A 60 4.82 -17.14 -4.02
CA GLN A 60 4.30 -17.14 -2.65
C GLN A 60 4.70 -15.85 -1.93
N GLU A 61 3.94 -15.49 -0.90
CA GLU A 61 4.21 -14.29 -0.09
C GLU A 61 5.63 -14.31 0.49
N GLY A 62 6.29 -13.15 0.44
CA GLY A 62 7.65 -12.98 0.96
C GLY A 62 8.79 -13.57 0.11
N GLN A 63 8.51 -14.26 -1.01
CA GLN A 63 9.57 -14.83 -1.86
C GLN A 63 10.38 -13.80 -2.64
N LEU A 64 9.79 -12.63 -2.91
CA LEU A 64 10.40 -11.55 -3.66
C LEU A 64 10.53 -10.33 -2.75
N GLY A 65 11.71 -9.69 -2.79
CA GLY A 65 11.99 -8.45 -2.08
C GLY A 65 11.22 -7.29 -2.70
N ILE A 66 10.80 -6.34 -1.89
CA ILE A 66 10.09 -5.13 -2.31
C ILE A 66 11.05 -4.16 -3.06
N GLY A 67 10.53 -3.40 -4.02
CA GLY A 67 11.30 -2.38 -4.75
C GLY A 67 12.39 -2.96 -5.64
N THR A 68 12.35 -4.27 -5.91
CA THR A 68 13.43 -5.01 -6.56
C THR A 68 13.04 -5.34 -7.99
N ILE A 69 13.94 -5.06 -8.94
CA ILE A 69 13.79 -5.49 -10.33
C ILE A 69 14.17 -6.97 -10.42
N TYR A 70 13.26 -7.77 -10.96
CA TYR A 70 13.47 -9.18 -11.23
C TYR A 70 13.41 -9.45 -12.73
N PHE A 71 14.23 -10.42 -13.15
CA PHE A 71 14.27 -10.96 -14.51
C PHE A 71 13.83 -12.41 -14.47
N TRP A 72 12.98 -12.84 -15.39
CA TRP A 72 12.47 -14.21 -15.41
C TRP A 72 12.44 -14.81 -16.81
N ARG A 73 12.50 -16.14 -16.87
CA ARG A 73 12.41 -16.96 -18.08
C ARG A 73 11.81 -18.33 -17.74
N VAL A 74 11.27 -18.99 -18.76
CA VAL A 74 10.55 -20.28 -18.61
C VAL A 74 11.13 -21.32 -19.55
N TYR A 75 11.10 -22.57 -19.11
CA TYR A 75 11.53 -23.74 -19.83
C TYR A 75 10.36 -24.71 -19.94
N ALA A 76 10.26 -25.43 -21.06
CA ALA A 76 9.32 -26.52 -21.25
C ALA A 76 10.07 -27.85 -21.29
N ARG A 77 9.43 -28.93 -20.84
CA ARG A 77 9.92 -30.30 -20.97
C ARG A 77 8.76 -31.17 -21.43
N ASP A 78 9.01 -32.00 -22.42
CA ASP A 78 8.10 -33.02 -22.91
C ASP A 78 8.60 -34.40 -22.46
N PRO A 79 8.08 -34.97 -21.36
CA PRO A 79 8.57 -36.23 -20.85
C PRO A 79 8.20 -37.45 -21.69
N ALA A 80 7.19 -37.32 -22.58
CA ALA A 80 6.81 -38.38 -23.50
C ALA A 80 7.66 -38.36 -24.78
N GLY A 81 8.14 -37.18 -25.18
CA GLY A 81 9.05 -36.97 -26.30
C GLY A 81 10.52 -36.84 -25.87
N PHE A 82 11.12 -35.69 -26.19
CA PHE A 82 12.50 -35.39 -25.81
C PHE A 82 12.54 -34.92 -24.35
N ASP A 83 12.78 -35.88 -23.44
CA ASP A 83 12.72 -35.73 -21.98
C ASP A 83 13.85 -34.87 -21.38
N GLN A 84 14.05 -33.68 -21.95
CA GLN A 84 15.00 -32.66 -21.53
C GLN A 84 14.30 -31.31 -21.47
N TRP A 85 14.82 -30.39 -20.65
CA TRP A 85 14.39 -29.00 -20.68
C TRP A 85 14.76 -28.36 -22.01
N SER A 86 13.86 -27.57 -22.57
CA SER A 86 14.10 -26.74 -23.75
C SER A 86 15.19 -25.70 -23.49
N GLU A 87 15.59 -24.96 -24.52
CA GLU A 87 16.20 -23.65 -24.32
C GLU A 87 15.21 -22.71 -23.57
N PRO A 88 15.70 -21.73 -22.79
CA PRO A 88 14.82 -20.80 -22.11
C PRO A 88 14.01 -19.95 -23.10
N SER A 89 12.84 -19.51 -22.65
CA SER A 89 12.11 -18.42 -23.29
C SER A 89 12.93 -17.12 -23.32
N GLU A 90 12.43 -16.13 -24.05
CA GLU A 90 12.91 -14.75 -23.92
C GLU A 90 12.88 -14.29 -22.45
N THR A 91 13.89 -13.53 -22.06
CA THR A 91 13.98 -12.94 -20.72
C THR A 91 13.04 -11.75 -20.62
N ARG A 92 12.21 -11.74 -19.58
CA ARG A 92 11.29 -10.65 -19.25
C ARG A 92 11.66 -10.07 -17.89
N SER A 93 11.16 -8.88 -17.58
CA SER A 93 11.42 -8.24 -16.27
C SER A 93 10.18 -7.57 -15.69
N PHE A 94 10.18 -7.41 -14.38
CA PHE A 94 9.22 -6.61 -13.63
C PHE A 94 9.89 -6.05 -12.37
N THR A 95 9.32 -4.98 -11.80
CA THR A 95 9.74 -4.44 -10.50
C THR A 95 8.65 -4.76 -9.49
N THR A 96 9.01 -5.35 -8.36
CA THR A 96 8.08 -5.47 -7.24
C THR A 96 7.88 -4.09 -6.63
N ILE A 97 6.62 -3.73 -6.41
CA ILE A 97 6.27 -2.63 -5.51
C ILE A 97 5.92 -3.25 -4.15
N GLY A 98 6.10 -2.49 -3.07
CA GLY A 98 5.63 -2.93 -1.77
C GLY A 98 4.13 -3.18 -1.86
N VAL A 99 3.63 -4.15 -1.08
CA VAL A 99 2.20 -4.14 -0.79
C VAL A 99 1.97 -2.85 -0.05
N TYR A 100 1.31 -1.89 -0.69
CA TYR A 100 0.91 -0.65 -0.05
C TYR A 100 -0.04 -1.03 1.07
N ASN A 101 0.45 -0.95 2.31
CA ASN A 101 -0.24 -1.41 3.51
C ASN A 101 -0.39 -0.24 4.50
N PRO A 102 -1.22 0.76 4.15
CA PRO A 102 -1.47 1.90 5.01
C PRO A 102 -2.17 1.47 6.31
N ASN A 103 -1.99 2.27 7.36
CA ASN A 103 -2.86 2.21 8.51
C ASN A 103 -4.18 2.91 8.16
N ILE A 104 -5.25 2.13 8.06
CA ILE A 104 -6.54 2.59 7.54
C ILE A 104 -7.42 3.00 8.71
N TRP A 105 -7.98 4.19 8.65
CA TRP A 105 -9.03 4.63 9.57
C TRP A 105 -10.33 3.90 9.28
N GLY A 106 -10.87 3.23 10.31
CA GLY A 106 -12.16 2.56 10.26
C GLY A 106 -13.17 3.04 11.30
N ASN A 107 -12.73 3.77 12.33
CA ASN A 107 -13.61 4.17 13.45
C ASN A 107 -14.45 3.01 14.02
N GLU A 108 -13.86 1.82 14.13
CA GLU A 108 -14.59 0.60 14.51
C GLU A 108 -15.11 0.68 15.96
N ILE A 109 -14.44 1.43 16.84
CA ILE A 109 -14.93 1.72 18.19
C ILE A 109 -16.06 2.76 18.15
N GLY A 110 -16.08 3.61 17.12
CA GLY A 110 -17.16 4.55 16.85
C GLY A 110 -17.11 5.83 17.69
N ASP A 111 -15.97 6.14 18.31
CA ASP A 111 -15.79 7.35 19.11
C ASP A 111 -15.28 8.55 18.29
N GLY A 112 -14.80 8.34 17.06
CA GLY A 112 -14.28 9.39 16.19
C GLY A 112 -12.94 9.96 16.64
N ILE A 113 -12.17 9.25 17.47
CA ILE A 113 -10.91 9.74 18.05
C ILE A 113 -9.70 9.08 17.40
N TRP A 114 -8.73 9.87 16.94
CA TRP A 114 -7.51 9.39 16.30
C TRP A 114 -6.67 8.54 17.24
N SER A 115 -6.48 8.96 18.49
CA SER A 115 -5.63 8.25 19.45
C SER A 115 -6.19 6.88 19.88
N THR A 116 -7.48 6.60 19.62
CA THR A 116 -8.10 5.31 19.93
C THR A 116 -7.59 4.23 18.97
N HIS A 117 -6.70 3.37 19.47
CA HIS A 117 -6.07 2.27 18.72
C HIS A 117 -7.06 1.36 17.95
N GLY A 118 -8.23 1.09 18.54
CA GLY A 118 -9.23 0.23 17.92
C GLY A 118 -9.89 0.82 16.67
N ASN A 119 -9.67 2.10 16.36
CA ASN A 119 -10.19 2.72 15.16
C ASN A 119 -9.31 2.50 13.92
N TRP A 120 -8.17 1.84 14.06
CA TRP A 120 -7.15 1.70 13.03
C TRP A 120 -7.00 0.24 12.61
N SER A 121 -6.81 0.00 11.31
CA SER A 121 -6.69 -1.35 10.75
C SER A 121 -5.50 -2.15 11.30
N LYS A 122 -4.44 -1.46 11.75
CA LYS A 122 -3.28 -2.10 12.41
C LYS A 122 -3.47 -2.32 13.93
N GLY A 123 -4.61 -1.91 14.49
CA GLY A 123 -4.89 -2.00 15.93
C GLY A 123 -4.07 -1.07 16.81
N THR A 124 -3.44 -0.05 16.21
CA THR A 124 -2.66 1.00 16.87
C THR A 124 -2.87 2.32 16.15
N ALA A 125 -2.83 3.43 16.88
CA ALA A 125 -2.78 4.75 16.25
C ALA A 125 -1.50 4.89 15.39
N PRO A 126 -1.53 5.63 14.28
CA PRO A 126 -0.38 5.81 13.41
C PRO A 126 0.83 6.36 14.16
N VAL A 127 1.99 5.77 13.91
CA VAL A 127 3.29 6.23 14.44
C VAL A 127 4.14 6.84 13.34
N ALA A 128 5.32 7.36 13.69
CA ALA A 128 6.25 7.92 12.70
C ALA A 128 6.60 6.87 11.63
N GLY A 129 6.52 7.27 10.36
CA GLY A 129 6.74 6.45 9.19
C GLY A 129 5.52 5.66 8.70
N ASP A 130 4.41 5.61 9.44
CA ASP A 130 3.18 4.97 8.93
C ASP A 130 2.55 5.81 7.82
N ASP A 131 2.12 5.12 6.76
CA ASP A 131 1.19 5.66 5.78
C ASP A 131 -0.22 5.66 6.39
N VAL A 132 -0.92 6.78 6.33
CA VAL A 132 -2.28 6.95 6.86
C VAL A 132 -3.27 7.08 5.71
N MET A 133 -4.36 6.33 5.77
CA MET A 133 -5.40 6.38 4.75
C MET A 133 -6.80 6.39 5.37
N PHE A 134 -7.62 7.33 4.90
CA PHE A 134 -9.05 7.40 5.15
C PHE A 134 -9.79 6.97 3.90
N ILE A 135 -10.71 6.01 4.03
CA ILE A 135 -11.41 5.37 2.91
C ILE A 135 -12.93 5.59 2.99
N PRO A 136 -13.68 5.44 1.88
CA PRO A 136 -15.13 5.38 1.94
C PRO A 136 -15.64 4.24 2.81
N ASP A 137 -16.90 4.35 3.23
CA ASP A 137 -17.65 3.22 3.75
C ASP A 137 -17.77 2.14 2.67
N SER A 138 -17.21 0.97 2.93
CA SER A 138 -17.34 -0.21 2.07
C SER A 138 -18.66 -0.96 2.31
N SER A 139 -19.38 -0.64 3.38
CA SER A 139 -20.66 -1.22 3.79
C SER A 139 -21.47 -0.23 4.64
N PRO A 140 -22.81 -0.27 4.64
CA PRO A 140 -23.63 0.55 5.55
C PRO A 140 -23.39 0.27 7.05
N SER A 141 -22.68 -0.82 7.41
CA SER A 141 -22.29 -1.12 8.79
C SER A 141 -20.90 -0.60 9.18
N THR A 142 -20.06 -0.26 8.20
CA THR A 142 -18.73 0.31 8.46
C THR A 142 -18.87 1.80 8.70
N LYS A 143 -18.07 2.34 9.63
CA LYS A 143 -18.08 3.76 10.02
C LYS A 143 -16.83 4.50 9.51
N HIS A 144 -16.27 4.03 8.40
CA HIS A 144 -15.00 4.48 7.85
C HIS A 144 -15.08 5.94 7.42
N ASN A 145 -16.25 6.40 6.98
CA ASN A 145 -16.54 7.78 6.61
C ASN A 145 -17.11 8.62 7.76
N THR A 146 -16.64 8.41 8.99
CA THR A 146 -16.98 9.27 10.14
C THR A 146 -15.90 10.31 10.36
N SER A 147 -16.29 11.53 10.73
CA SER A 147 -15.34 12.57 11.13
C SER A 147 -14.38 12.08 12.22
N CYS A 148 -13.13 12.49 12.12
CA CYS A 148 -12.07 12.12 13.04
C CYS A 148 -11.53 13.37 13.73
N ALA A 149 -11.54 13.36 15.06
CA ALA A 149 -10.78 14.29 15.87
C ALA A 149 -9.35 13.75 16.01
N ALA A 150 -8.41 14.35 15.27
CA ALA A 150 -6.99 14.14 15.45
C ALA A 150 -6.54 14.87 16.72
N ASP A 151 -6.61 14.16 17.85
CA ASP A 151 -6.36 14.64 19.21
C ASP A 151 -4.91 14.41 19.67
N SER A 152 -4.29 13.32 19.20
CA SER A 152 -2.87 13.03 19.43
C SER A 152 -2.28 12.32 18.21
N VAL A 153 -1.49 13.06 17.44
CA VAL A 153 -0.88 12.60 16.19
C VAL A 153 0.63 12.55 16.33
N ASN A 154 1.22 11.41 16.00
CA ASN A 154 2.66 11.30 15.90
C ASN A 154 3.17 12.10 14.70
N ASN A 155 4.23 12.88 14.91
CA ASN A 155 4.89 13.60 13.81
C ASN A 155 5.66 12.63 12.90
N ASN A 156 6.08 13.12 11.72
CA ASN A 156 6.84 12.37 10.72
C ASN A 156 6.09 11.14 10.17
N LEU A 157 4.83 11.32 9.76
CA LEU A 157 4.09 10.26 9.07
C LEU A 157 4.75 9.91 7.72
N GLY A 158 4.45 8.73 7.16
CA GLY A 158 4.93 8.30 5.84
C GLY A 158 4.22 9.08 4.73
N SER A 159 2.92 8.89 4.61
CA SER A 159 1.99 9.60 3.73
C SER A 159 0.66 9.82 4.44
N PHE A 160 -0.16 10.74 3.92
CA PHE A 160 -1.49 11.02 4.47
C PHE A 160 -2.50 11.18 3.34
N ILE A 161 -3.48 10.27 3.29
CA ILE A 161 -4.43 10.20 2.17
C ILE A 161 -5.87 10.23 2.68
N LEU A 162 -6.66 11.18 2.19
CA LEU A 162 -8.13 11.10 2.18
C LEU A 162 -8.53 10.61 0.79
N ASP A 163 -9.02 9.37 0.70
CA ASP A 163 -9.41 8.78 -0.57
C ASP A 163 -10.69 9.44 -1.12
N THR A 164 -10.91 9.28 -2.42
CA THR A 164 -12.02 9.86 -3.21
C THR A 164 -13.41 9.64 -2.62
N GLY A 165 -13.61 8.57 -1.84
CA GLY A 165 -14.90 8.27 -1.22
C GLY A 165 -15.03 8.69 0.26
N TYR A 166 -13.97 9.21 0.88
CA TYR A 166 -14.06 9.77 2.23
C TYR A 166 -14.58 11.22 2.15
N THR A 167 -15.80 11.47 2.62
CA THR A 167 -16.47 12.77 2.50
C THR A 167 -16.58 13.52 3.83
N SER A 168 -16.13 12.92 4.92
CA SER A 168 -16.18 13.49 6.27
C SER A 168 -15.03 14.45 6.56
N THR A 169 -14.97 14.97 7.79
CA THR A 169 -13.98 15.95 8.23
C THR A 169 -12.94 15.32 9.15
N ILE A 170 -11.66 15.59 8.89
CA ILE A 170 -10.57 15.33 9.83
C ILE A 170 -10.18 16.66 10.46
N THR A 171 -10.24 16.76 11.77
CA THR A 171 -9.86 17.97 12.51
C THR A 171 -8.62 17.70 13.35
N PHE A 172 -7.50 18.30 12.96
CA PHE A 172 -6.30 18.38 13.79
C PHE A 172 -6.52 19.43 14.86
N ALA A 173 -6.80 18.96 16.08
CA ALA A 173 -7.02 19.82 17.23
C ALA A 173 -5.76 20.64 17.55
N LYS A 174 -5.89 21.74 18.29
CA LYS A 174 -4.70 22.46 18.78
C LYS A 174 -3.79 21.53 19.59
N ASN A 175 -2.48 21.63 19.37
CA ASN A 175 -1.43 20.83 19.99
C ASN A 175 -1.57 19.31 19.78
N ALA A 176 -2.33 18.88 18.76
CA ALA A 176 -2.51 17.45 18.48
C ALA A 176 -1.22 16.77 18.05
N VAL A 177 -0.36 17.45 17.28
CA VAL A 177 0.95 16.88 16.93
C VAL A 177 1.90 17.07 18.12
N ALA A 178 2.40 15.95 18.66
CA ALA A 178 3.11 15.97 19.94
C ALA A 178 4.30 16.95 19.94
N GLY A 179 4.23 17.97 20.81
CA GLY A 179 5.31 18.90 21.11
C GLY A 179 5.32 20.18 20.28
N GLU A 180 4.64 20.23 19.13
CA GLU A 180 4.62 21.41 18.26
C GLU A 180 3.34 21.43 17.38
N MET A 181 2.84 22.62 17.04
CA MET A 181 1.83 22.81 15.99
C MET A 181 2.47 22.62 14.59
N SER A 182 3.18 21.52 14.39
CA SER A 182 3.92 21.21 13.16
C SER A 182 3.76 19.75 12.75
N LEU A 183 3.06 19.52 11.64
CA LEU A 183 2.92 18.20 11.03
C LEU A 183 3.95 18.02 9.91
N THR A 184 4.75 16.96 10.00
CA THR A 184 5.66 16.51 8.96
C THR A 184 5.20 15.17 8.38
N VAL A 185 5.15 15.10 7.06
CA VAL A 185 4.83 13.91 6.26
C VAL A 185 5.98 13.69 5.27
N SER A 186 6.54 12.49 5.26
CA SER A 186 7.77 12.20 4.50
C SER A 186 7.54 12.18 2.99
N SER A 187 6.32 11.84 2.57
CA SER A 187 5.85 11.84 1.20
C SER A 187 4.75 12.90 1.02
N ASP A 188 3.69 12.56 0.29
CA ASP A 188 2.63 13.49 -0.08
C ASP A 188 1.50 13.49 0.96
N ILE A 189 0.86 14.65 1.11
CA ILE A 189 -0.48 14.79 1.64
C ILE A 189 -1.43 14.85 0.45
N THR A 190 -2.33 13.89 0.34
CA THR A 190 -3.31 13.81 -0.74
C THR A 190 -4.72 13.85 -0.17
N VAL A 191 -5.48 14.88 -0.52
CA VAL A 191 -6.87 15.06 -0.10
C VAL A 191 -7.73 14.95 -1.35
N ASN A 192 -8.17 13.74 -1.71
CA ASN A 192 -8.96 13.52 -2.92
C ASN A 192 -10.45 13.88 -2.73
N SER A 193 -10.95 13.76 -1.50
CA SER A 193 -12.31 14.16 -1.08
C SER A 193 -12.32 14.55 0.40
N GLY A 194 -13.48 14.97 0.90
CA GLY A 194 -13.68 15.31 2.31
C GLY A 194 -13.05 16.65 2.71
N THR A 195 -12.79 16.82 4.00
CA THR A 195 -12.23 18.07 4.53
C THR A 195 -11.14 17.80 5.57
N LEU A 196 -10.02 18.49 5.44
CA LEU A 196 -8.91 18.48 6.39
C LEU A 196 -8.82 19.86 7.06
N VAL A 197 -9.09 19.91 8.36
CA VAL A 197 -9.11 21.15 9.17
C VAL A 197 -7.95 21.14 10.14
N PHE A 198 -7.22 22.26 10.24
CA PHE A 198 -6.20 22.50 11.25
C PHE A 198 -6.64 23.62 12.18
N GLU A 199 -6.85 23.31 13.45
CA GLU A 199 -7.24 24.30 14.45
C GLU A 199 -6.01 25.07 14.95
N GLY A 200 -6.02 26.40 14.86
CA GLY A 200 -4.97 27.24 15.44
C GLY A 200 -5.04 27.27 16.97
N ASP A 201 -3.89 27.50 17.62
CA ASP A 201 -3.85 27.79 19.05
C ASP A 201 -4.03 29.30 19.27
N THR A 202 -5.04 29.68 20.06
CA THR A 202 -5.32 31.07 20.43
C THR A 202 -4.75 31.45 21.80
N ASP A 203 -4.14 30.50 22.51
CA ASP A 203 -3.76 30.67 23.92
C ASP A 203 -2.35 31.27 24.09
N THR A 204 -1.74 31.81 23.04
CA THR A 204 -0.36 32.31 23.10
C THR A 204 -0.24 33.71 23.68
N ASP A 205 -0.71 33.95 24.90
CA ASP A 205 0.09 34.74 25.86
C ASP A 205 -0.34 34.51 27.32
N SER A 206 0.68 34.33 28.16
CA SER A 206 0.67 34.59 29.60
C SER A 206 0.41 36.07 29.99
N VAL A 207 0.27 37.00 29.04
CA VAL A 207 0.02 38.44 29.27
C VAL A 207 -1.45 38.79 28.96
N PRO A 208 -2.25 39.21 29.96
CA PRO A 208 -3.69 39.48 29.81
C PRO A 208 -4.11 40.72 28.99
N ALA A 209 -3.24 41.37 28.20
CA ALA A 209 -3.44 42.80 27.89
C ALA A 209 -3.48 43.24 26.41
N THR A 210 -3.25 42.37 25.41
CA THR A 210 -3.39 42.75 23.99
C THR A 210 -4.25 41.76 23.22
N PRO A 211 -5.56 42.02 23.04
CA PRO A 211 -6.51 41.01 22.57
C PRO A 211 -6.47 40.59 21.08
N GLU A 212 -5.51 40.98 20.25
CA GLU A 212 -5.75 40.95 18.79
C GLU A 212 -4.73 40.26 17.87
N ASN A 213 -3.58 39.75 18.30
CA ASN A 213 -2.62 39.18 17.32
C ASN A 213 -1.87 37.90 17.71
N ASP A 214 -2.22 37.27 18.82
CA ASP A 214 -1.37 36.21 19.37
C ASP A 214 -2.04 34.85 19.17
N GLY A 215 -1.64 34.15 18.12
CA GLY A 215 -2.01 32.77 17.90
C GLY A 215 -0.97 32.03 17.08
N THR A 216 -0.89 30.72 17.26
CA THR A 216 0.03 29.85 16.50
C THR A 216 -0.78 28.95 15.58
N GLY A 217 -0.61 29.14 14.28
CA GLY A 217 -1.15 28.25 13.26
C GLY A 217 -0.34 26.95 13.12
N TYR A 218 -0.87 26.00 12.36
CA TYR A 218 -0.15 24.79 11.99
C TYR A 218 0.89 25.05 10.90
N THR A 219 2.11 24.53 11.09
CA THR A 219 3.11 24.38 10.03
C THR A 219 3.00 22.98 9.43
N ILE A 220 2.95 22.87 8.10
CA ILE A 220 2.80 21.58 7.41
C ILE A 220 3.99 21.39 6.47
N ASN A 221 4.75 20.33 6.70
CA ASN A 221 5.90 19.93 5.90
C ASN A 221 5.57 18.62 5.17
N ALA A 222 5.44 18.66 3.85
CA ALA A 222 5.22 17.49 3.01
C ALA A 222 5.97 17.65 1.68
N GLN A 223 6.20 16.57 0.94
CA GLN A 223 6.81 16.65 -0.39
C GLN A 223 5.89 17.40 -1.36
N ASN A 224 4.62 17.00 -1.41
CA ASN A 224 3.55 17.71 -2.11
C ASN A 224 2.30 17.75 -1.24
N ILE A 225 1.46 18.76 -1.48
CA ILE A 225 0.08 18.82 -0.98
C ILE A 225 -0.82 18.84 -2.21
N ILE A 226 -1.63 17.79 -2.37
CA ILE A 226 -2.49 17.57 -3.54
C ILE A 226 -3.94 17.61 -3.07
N ILE A 227 -4.71 18.59 -3.57
CA ILE A 227 -6.12 18.77 -3.22
C ILE A 227 -6.98 18.49 -4.45
N GLY A 228 -7.85 17.47 -4.35
CA GLY A 228 -8.81 17.10 -5.39
C GLY A 228 -9.93 18.13 -5.53
N ASN A 229 -10.64 18.09 -6.66
CA ASN A 229 -11.68 19.08 -6.99
C ASN A 229 -12.85 19.15 -6.00
N GLU A 230 -13.11 18.06 -5.26
CA GLU A 230 -14.21 17.96 -4.28
C GLU A 230 -13.70 18.03 -2.83
N ALA A 231 -12.40 18.25 -2.65
CA ALA A 231 -11.76 18.20 -1.36
C ALA A 231 -11.48 19.61 -0.83
N ASN A 232 -11.39 19.71 0.50
CA ASN A 232 -11.06 20.96 1.18
C ASN A 232 -9.91 20.74 2.16
N MET A 233 -9.02 21.72 2.23
CA MET A 233 -8.01 21.83 3.28
C MET A 233 -8.02 23.27 3.78
N ASN A 234 -8.28 23.48 5.07
CA ASN A 234 -8.41 24.81 5.65
C ASN A 234 -7.87 24.87 7.09
N ALA A 235 -7.64 26.10 7.54
CA ALA A 235 -7.52 26.39 8.96
C ALA A 235 -8.91 26.73 9.52
N ASP A 236 -9.10 26.61 10.84
CA ASP A 236 -10.35 26.99 11.52
C ASP A 236 -10.57 28.52 11.62
N GLY A 237 -9.70 29.30 10.99
CA GLY A 237 -9.72 30.77 11.04
C GLY A 237 -9.21 31.34 12.36
N LYS A 238 -8.67 30.50 13.25
CA LYS A 238 -7.96 30.92 14.46
C LYS A 238 -6.46 30.77 14.27
N GLY A 239 -5.67 31.48 15.08
CA GLY A 239 -4.21 31.30 15.08
C GLY A 239 -3.43 32.04 13.99
N PHE A 240 -4.09 32.83 13.14
CA PHE A 240 -3.42 33.78 12.24
C PHE A 240 -3.91 35.19 12.53
N PRO A 241 -3.01 36.19 12.62
CA PRO A 241 -3.45 37.59 12.64
C PRO A 241 -4.23 37.88 11.36
N GLN A 242 -5.38 38.56 11.48
CA GLN A 242 -6.03 39.17 10.32
C GLN A 242 -5.04 40.20 9.75
N GLY A 243 -4.40 39.85 8.63
CA GLY A 243 -3.59 40.78 7.86
C GLY A 243 -4.43 41.83 7.17
#